data_AF-A0A8D0PGA2-F1
#
_entry.id   AF-A0A8D0PGA2-F1
#
_cell.length_a   1.000
_cell.length_b   1.000
_cell.length_c   1.000
_cell.angle_alpha   90.00
_cell.angle_beta   90.00
_cell.angle_gamma   90.00
#
_symmetry.space_group_name_H-M   'P 1'
#
loop_
_entity.id
_entity.type
_entity.pdbx_description
1 polymer ?
#
loop_
_entity_poly.entity_id
_entity_poly.type
_entity_poly.pdbx_seq_one_letter_code
_entity_poly.pdbx_strand_id
1 'polypeptide(L)' 'MPEPTKSAPAPKKGSKKAVTKAQKKDGKKRSTITSREIQTAVRLLLPGELAKHAVSEGTKAVTKYTSSK' A
#
# COMPACT_ATOMS: atom_id res chain seq x y z
N MET A 1 -35.25 23.30 28.26
CA MET A 1 -34.44 23.60 27.06
C MET A 1 -32.99 23.27 27.35
N PRO A 2 -32.41 22.29 26.66
CA PRO A 2 -30.96 22.15 26.59
C PRO A 2 -30.47 22.34 25.15
N GLU A 3 -29.57 23.30 24.95
CA GLU A 3 -28.60 23.21 23.86
C GLU A 3 -27.36 22.48 24.39
N PRO A 4 -26.98 21.32 23.83
CA PRO A 4 -25.66 20.75 24.01
C PRO A 4 -24.72 21.27 22.92
N THR A 5 -23.74 22.04 23.37
CA THR A 5 -22.49 22.29 22.66
C THR A 5 -21.79 20.96 22.35
N LYS A 6 -21.24 20.86 21.13
CA LYS A 6 -19.86 20.43 20.81
C LYS A 6 -19.82 19.87 19.39
N SER A 7 -19.08 20.56 18.54
CA SER A 7 -18.78 20.22 17.16
C SER A 7 -18.52 18.72 16.98
N ALA A 8 -19.37 18.06 16.20
CA ALA A 8 -19.04 16.74 15.68
C ALA A 8 -17.79 16.87 14.78
N PRO A 9 -16.71 16.10 15.01
CA PRO A 9 -15.65 16.00 14.03
C PRO A 9 -16.24 15.36 12.77
N ALA A 10 -16.21 16.11 11.66
CA ALA A 10 -16.61 15.63 10.34
C ALA A 10 -15.89 14.31 10.01
N PRO A 11 -16.56 13.32 9.38
CA PRO A 11 -15.87 12.13 8.92
C PRO A 11 -14.90 12.54 7.79
N LYS A 12 -13.60 12.57 8.09
CA LYS A 12 -12.58 12.76 7.05
C LYS A 12 -12.69 11.62 6.04
N LYS A 13 -13.29 11.94 4.89
CA LYS A 13 -13.27 11.15 3.65
C LYS A 13 -11.82 10.79 3.33
N GLY A 14 -11.46 9.52 3.43
CA GLY A 14 -10.12 9.07 3.06
C GLY A 14 -9.62 7.80 3.73
N SER A 15 -10.47 6.81 3.99
CA SER A 15 -10.01 5.48 4.40
C SER A 15 -10.16 4.49 3.26
N LYS A 16 -9.35 4.63 2.19
CA LYS A 16 -9.04 3.45 1.38
C LYS A 16 -8.08 2.62 2.23
N LYS A 17 -8.67 1.77 3.10
CA LYS A 17 -7.95 0.71 3.81
C LYS A 17 -7.06 0.01 2.79
N ALA A 18 -5.74 0.07 3.01
CA ALA A 18 -4.84 -0.85 2.37
C ALA A 18 -5.32 -2.25 2.77
N VAL A 19 -5.85 -3.01 1.81
CA VAL A 19 -6.10 -4.43 2.00
C VAL A 19 -4.73 -5.07 2.19
N THR A 20 -4.32 -5.25 3.43
CA THR A 20 -3.28 -6.21 3.80
C THR A 20 -3.82 -7.60 3.54
N LYS A 21 -3.87 -8.00 2.26
CA LYS A 21 -4.05 -9.41 1.91
C LYS A 21 -2.72 -10.08 2.25
N ALA A 22 -2.67 -10.72 3.42
CA ALA A 22 -1.61 -11.67 3.73
C ALA A 22 -1.71 -12.82 2.72
N GLN A 23 -0.92 -12.74 1.63
CA GLN A 23 -0.81 -13.82 0.68
C GLN A 23 0.27 -14.79 1.15
N LYS A 24 -0.21 -15.99 1.46
CA LYS A 24 0.49 -17.26 1.66
C LYS A 24 1.81 -17.30 0.89
N LYS A 25 2.91 -17.54 1.61
CA LYS A 25 4.25 -17.82 1.07
C LYS A 25 4.22 -19.21 0.44
N ASP A 26 3.60 -19.34 -0.73
CA ASP A 26 3.72 -20.57 -1.51
C ASP A 26 5.14 -20.61 -2.07
N GLY A 27 5.98 -21.47 -1.49
CA GLY A 27 7.28 -21.86 -2.02
C GLY A 27 7.12 -22.68 -3.31
N LYS A 28 6.48 -22.08 -4.33
CA LYS A 28 6.39 -22.65 -5.67
C LYS A 28 7.44 -22.00 -6.54
N LYS A 29 8.18 -22.83 -7.27
CA LYS A 29 9.06 -22.47 -8.38
C LYS A 29 8.22 -21.72 -9.42
N ARG A 30 8.01 -20.42 -9.22
CA ARG A 30 7.27 -19.55 -10.13
C ARG A 30 8.29 -19.02 -11.14
N SER A 31 8.09 -19.32 -12.42
CA SER A 31 8.91 -18.80 -13.52
C SER A 31 8.60 -17.34 -13.87
N THR A 32 7.60 -16.75 -13.21
CA THR A 32 7.15 -15.37 -13.46
C THR A 32 7.42 -14.52 -12.23
N ILE A 33 8.11 -13.41 -12.44
CA ILE A 33 8.37 -12.41 -11.41
C ILE A 33 7.17 -11.47 -11.31
N THR A 34 6.63 -11.35 -10.12
CA THR A 34 5.50 -10.50 -9.74
C THR A 34 5.99 -9.21 -9.09
N SER A 35 5.14 -8.18 -9.09
CA SER A 35 5.41 -6.91 -8.39
C SER A 35 5.72 -7.10 -6.89
N ARG A 36 5.24 -8.19 -6.28
CA ARG A 36 5.52 -8.54 -4.88
C ARG A 36 6.95 -9.04 -4.66
N GLU A 37 7.49 -9.82 -5.60
CA GLU A 37 8.90 -10.24 -5.55
C GLU A 37 9.82 -9.03 -5.75
N ILE A 38 9.51 -8.14 -6.70
CA ILE A 38 10.25 -6.88 -6.89
C ILE A 38 10.21 -6.02 -5.62
N GLN A 39 9.04 -5.81 -5.01
CA GLN A 39 8.91 -5.03 -3.78
C GLN A 39 9.72 -5.63 -2.62
N THR A 40 9.81 -6.96 -2.54
CA THR A 40 10.62 -7.64 -1.53
C THR A 40 12.11 -7.45 -1.80
N ALA A 41 12.55 -7.60 -3.06
CA ALA A 41 13.93 -7.35 -3.45
C ALA A 41 14.37 -5.92 -3.15
N VAL A 42 13.53 -4.92 -3.41
CA VAL A 42 13.80 -3.51 -3.09
C VAL A 42 14.03 -3.30 -1.60
N ARG A 43 13.26 -3.97 -0.73
CA ARG A 43 13.46 -3.90 0.74
C ARG A 43 14.72 -4.61 1.22
N LEU A 44 15.21 -5.60 0.48
CA LEU A 44 16.44 -6.31 0.81
C LEU A 44 17.68 -5.54 0.33
N LEU A 45 17.59 -4.83 -0.81
CA LEU A 45 18.71 -4.09 -1.39
C LEU A 45 18.87 -2.67 -0.83
N LEU A 46 17.77 -1.98 -0.50
CA LEU A 46 17.82 -0.58 -0.07
C LEU A 46 17.67 -0.43 1.45
N PRO A 47 18.52 0.37 2.11
CA PRO A 47 18.39 0.65 3.55
C PRO A 47 17.40 1.79 3.85
N GLY A 48 16.82 1.72 5.05
CA GLY A 48 16.17 2.85 5.71
C GLY A 48 15.06 3.55 4.90
N GLU A 49 15.17 4.87 4.80
CA GLU A 49 14.13 5.73 4.20
C GLU A 49 14.02 5.57 2.68
N LEU A 50 15.13 5.22 2.01
CA LEU A 50 15.16 5.00 0.56
C LEU A 50 14.24 3.86 0.15
N ALA A 51 14.23 2.76 0.92
CA ALA A 51 13.35 1.63 0.66
C ALA A 51 11.86 2.03 0.76
N LYS A 52 11.51 2.89 1.73
CA LYS A 52 10.13 3.35 1.92
C LYS A 52 9.67 4.21 0.74
N HIS A 53 10.52 5.13 0.30
CA HIS A 53 10.22 5.99 -0.85
C HIS A 53 10.11 5.16 -2.15
N ALA A 54 11.08 4.28 -2.42
CA ALA A 54 11.07 3.43 -3.60
C ALA A 54 9.82 2.53 -3.67
N VAL A 55 9.42 1.94 -2.54
CA VAL A 55 8.20 1.13 -2.46
C VAL A 55 6.94 1.96 -2.64
N SER A 56 6.90 3.17 -2.08
CA SER A 56 5.77 4.11 -2.22
C SER A 56 5.58 4.52 -3.68
N GLU A 57 6.64 4.97 -4.35
CA GLU A 57 6.59 5.36 -5.77
C GLU A 57 6.25 4.17 -6.68
N GLY A 58 6.84 3.00 -6.43
CA GLY A 58 6.51 1.78 -7.17
C GLY A 58 5.04 1.40 -7.06
N THR A 59 4.44 1.52 -5.86
CA THR A 59 3.03 1.19 -5.65
C THR A 59 2.09 2.17 -6.37
N LYS A 60 2.44 3.47 -6.37
CA LYS A 60 1.68 4.49 -7.12
C LYS A 60 1.70 4.21 -8.61
N ALA A 61 2.88 3.90 -9.16
CA ALA A 61 3.05 3.60 -10.58
C ALA A 61 2.24 2.35 -11.00
N VAL A 62 2.33 1.27 -10.22
CA VAL A 62 1.55 0.04 -10.49
C VAL A 62 0.06 0.32 -10.45
N THR A 63 -0.41 1.08 -9.45
CA THR A 63 -1.82 1.44 -9.34
C THR A 63 -2.29 2.23 -10.56
N LYS A 64 -1.53 3.26 -10.96
CA LYS A 64 -1.83 4.06 -12.17
C LYS A 64 -1.90 3.18 -13.41
N TYR A 65 -0.92 2.31 -13.62
CA TYR A 65 -0.88 1.39 -14.76
C TYR A 65 -2.11 0.47 -14.79
N THR A 66 -2.51 -0.08 -13.64
CA THR A 66 -3.69 -0.94 -13.55
C THR A 66 -5.01 -0.17 -13.75
N SER A 67 -5.06 1.12 -13.42
CA SER A 67 -6.24 1.95 -13.63
C SER A 67 -6.34 2.55 -15.04
N SER A 68 -5.22 2.65 -15.76
CA SER A 68 -5.19 3.09 -17.16
C SER A 68 -5.45 1.97 -18.17
N LYS A 69 -5.61 0.74 -17.68
CA LYS A 69 -5.93 -0.44 -18.47
C LYS A 69 -7.41 -0.76 -18.32
#